data_AF-A0A6L9ERT7-F1
#
_entry.id   AF-A0A6L9ERT7-F1
#
_cell.length_a   1.000
_cell.length_b   1.000
_cell.length_c   1.000
_cell.angle_alpha   90.00
_cell.angle_beta   90.00
_cell.angle_gamma   90.00
#
_symmetry.space_group_name_H-M   'P 1'
#
loop_
_entity.id
_entity.type
_entity.pdbx_description
1 polymer ?
#
loop_
_entity_poly.entity_id
_entity_poly.type
_entity_poly.pdbx_seq_one_letter_code
_entity_poly.pdbx_strand_id
1 'polypeptide(L)'
;MKGIDVSNNNGNINFEKVKNDGVECCYIKATEGTTFKDGYLYTNYCNAKQNGLKVGFYHFLVGTSSPETQAHNFYNAIKDKSIDLIPMLDIEVNFDGLVDYVERFINRFKELSNMQIGIYTYTGFLSNLKGKFTEYLLWEANYNDKPWNLPSNSYTLVGHQYTEKGKVDGITGVCDVNEFNDGILLTSTKGEWIQDDTGYWYKHSDGSYVKCDWEKIDGEWYYFDYKGYRVTGWLHLTSNNQDYYFYSDGKMAHDCELWGTYKFDSNGVATKI
;
A
#
# COMPACT_ATOMS: atom_id res chain seq x y z
N MET A 1 -14.04 8.91 2.61
CA MET A 1 -12.97 8.91 3.60
C MET A 1 -12.27 10.25 3.55
N LYS A 2 -12.26 10.98 4.66
CA LYS A 2 -11.54 12.26 4.77
C LYS A 2 -10.03 11.99 4.77
N GLY A 3 -9.32 12.57 3.82
CA GLY A 3 -7.88 12.37 3.64
C GLY A 3 -7.08 13.65 3.65
N ILE A 4 -5.79 13.51 3.92
CA ILE A 4 -4.78 14.56 3.69
C ILE A 4 -3.65 13.99 2.85
N ASP A 5 -2.85 14.87 2.25
CA ASP A 5 -1.56 14.52 1.70
C ASP A 5 -0.48 15.48 2.20
N VAL A 6 0.71 14.92 2.46
CA VAL A 6 1.78 15.64 3.16
C VAL A 6 3.15 15.35 2.56
N SER A 7 4.07 16.29 2.75
CA SER A 7 5.47 16.22 2.34
C SER A 7 6.37 16.89 3.38
N ASN A 8 7.66 17.01 3.08
CA ASN A 8 8.60 17.83 3.82
C ASN A 8 8.16 19.29 4.02
N ASN A 9 7.30 19.83 3.16
CA ASN A 9 6.76 21.19 3.29
C ASN A 9 5.89 21.38 4.55
N ASN A 10 5.28 20.31 5.05
CA ASN A 10 4.42 20.36 6.25
C ASN A 10 5.22 20.27 7.56
N GLY A 11 6.50 19.89 7.50
CA GLY A 11 7.36 19.76 8.68
C GLY A 11 6.87 18.71 9.68
N ASN A 12 7.04 19.00 10.98
CA ASN A 12 6.60 18.11 12.05
C ASN A 12 5.07 18.14 12.21
N ILE A 13 4.44 16.96 12.20
CA ILE A 13 2.99 16.78 12.30
C ILE A 13 2.65 15.97 13.56
N ASN A 14 1.64 16.43 14.31
CA ASN A 14 1.04 15.64 15.39
C ASN A 14 -0.12 14.80 14.83
N PHE A 15 0.16 13.54 14.51
CA PHE A 15 -0.83 12.64 13.89
C PHE A 15 -1.95 12.17 14.83
N GLU A 16 -1.77 12.24 16.14
CA GLU A 16 -2.86 11.97 17.10
C GLU A 16 -3.95 13.05 16.96
N LYS A 17 -3.53 14.32 16.89
CA LYS A 17 -4.44 15.44 16.63
C LYS A 17 -5.09 15.36 15.26
N VAL A 18 -4.32 15.01 14.23
CA VAL A 18 -4.85 14.79 12.87
C VAL A 18 -5.95 13.73 12.88
N LYS A 19 -5.71 12.61 13.57
CA LYS A 19 -6.72 11.54 13.72
C LYS A 19 -7.96 12.03 14.46
N ASN A 20 -7.78 12.78 15.55
CA ASN A 20 -8.88 13.35 16.34
C ASN A 20 -9.67 14.42 15.58
N ASP A 21 -9.07 15.07 14.58
CA ASP A 21 -9.73 15.98 13.64
C ASP A 21 -10.50 15.24 12.51
N GLY A 22 -10.68 13.93 12.67
CA GLY A 22 -11.49 13.08 11.80
C GLY A 22 -10.82 12.68 10.49
N VAL A 23 -9.50 12.87 10.34
CA VAL A 23 -8.77 12.36 9.18
C VAL A 23 -8.67 10.84 9.28
N GLU A 24 -8.92 10.16 8.18
CA GLU A 24 -8.97 8.70 8.10
C GLU A 24 -7.77 8.12 7.34
N CYS A 25 -7.23 8.88 6.38
CA CYS A 25 -6.12 8.45 5.55
C CYS A 25 -5.12 9.58 5.24
N CYS A 26 -3.88 9.20 4.96
CA CYS A 26 -2.79 10.12 4.66
C CYS A 26 -1.96 9.61 3.47
N TYR A 27 -1.87 10.40 2.41
CA TYR A 27 -0.83 10.23 1.40
C TYR A 27 0.45 10.94 1.84
N ILE A 28 1.61 10.31 1.62
CA ILE A 28 2.90 10.85 2.04
C ILE A 28 3.83 10.88 0.83
N LYS A 29 4.44 12.03 0.56
CA LYS A 29 5.48 12.13 -0.47
C LYS A 29 6.61 11.16 -0.14
N ALA A 30 6.90 10.25 -1.05
CA ALA A 30 8.02 9.34 -0.88
C ALA A 30 9.27 9.90 -1.54
N THR A 31 9.16 10.28 -2.81
CA THR A 31 10.29 10.61 -3.66
C THR A 31 9.92 11.64 -4.73
N GLU A 32 10.94 12.25 -5.30
CA GLU A 32 10.86 13.16 -6.44
C GLU A 32 12.08 12.91 -7.32
N GLY A 33 11.88 12.77 -8.63
CA GLY A 33 13.00 12.48 -9.51
C GLY A 33 13.82 11.24 -9.11
N THR A 34 15.08 11.22 -9.51
CA THR A 34 15.91 10.02 -9.39
C THR A 34 16.50 9.81 -7.99
N THR A 35 16.73 10.88 -7.24
CA THR A 35 17.53 10.82 -6.01
C THR A 35 16.87 11.45 -4.78
N PHE A 36 15.89 12.33 -4.96
CA PHE A 36 15.25 12.94 -3.81
C PHE A 36 14.34 11.91 -3.14
N LYS A 37 14.53 11.77 -1.83
CA LYS A 37 13.66 11.05 -0.91
C LYS A 37 13.22 12.04 0.15
N ASP A 38 11.91 12.09 0.39
CA ASP A 38 11.35 13.03 1.36
C ASP A 38 11.92 12.74 2.76
N GLY A 39 12.49 13.76 3.40
CA GLY A 39 13.12 13.64 4.71
C GLY A 39 12.15 13.26 5.83
N TYR A 40 10.85 13.50 5.64
CA TYR A 40 9.79 13.16 6.58
C TYR A 40 9.08 11.84 6.26
N LEU A 41 9.42 11.17 5.14
CA LEU A 41 8.76 9.92 4.73
C LEU A 41 8.68 8.89 5.86
N TYR A 42 9.79 8.62 6.55
CA TYR A 42 9.83 7.62 7.62
C TYR A 42 8.99 8.06 8.83
N THR A 43 9.22 9.28 9.32
CA THR A 43 8.54 9.83 10.50
C THR A 43 7.03 9.92 10.28
N ASN A 44 6.59 10.47 9.15
CA ASN A 44 5.17 10.60 8.82
C ASN A 44 4.52 9.23 8.67
N TYR A 45 5.18 8.28 8.01
CA TYR A 45 4.68 6.91 7.88
C TYR A 45 4.46 6.24 9.24
N CYS A 46 5.48 6.23 10.10
CA CYS A 46 5.42 5.59 11.41
C CYS A 46 4.33 6.22 12.29
N ASN A 47 4.29 7.55 12.35
CA ASN A 47 3.34 8.26 13.20
C ASN A 47 1.90 8.14 12.68
N ALA A 48 1.68 8.19 11.37
CA ALA A 48 0.36 7.99 10.79
C ALA A 48 -0.18 6.58 11.06
N LYS A 49 0.64 5.54 10.83
CA LYS A 49 0.26 4.14 11.12
C LYS A 49 0.02 3.90 12.60
N GLN A 50 0.86 4.44 13.49
CA GLN A 50 0.68 4.32 14.94
C GLN A 50 -0.66 4.91 15.43
N ASN A 51 -1.14 5.97 14.77
CA ASN A 51 -2.41 6.61 15.07
C ASN A 51 -3.60 6.03 14.27
N GLY A 52 -3.41 4.89 13.59
CA GLY A 52 -4.49 4.18 12.90
C GLY A 52 -5.04 4.92 11.67
N LEU A 53 -4.20 5.71 10.99
CA LEU A 53 -4.51 6.22 9.66
C LEU A 53 -4.16 5.18 8.59
N LYS A 54 -4.97 5.11 7.54
CA LYS A 54 -4.61 4.39 6.32
C LYS A 54 -3.55 5.19 5.56
N VAL A 55 -2.49 4.56 5.11
CA VAL A 55 -1.35 5.27 4.49
C VAL A 55 -1.15 4.88 3.04
N GLY A 56 -0.96 5.89 2.19
CA GLY A 56 -0.52 5.79 0.81
C GLY A 56 0.75 6.61 0.57
N PHE A 57 1.39 6.39 -0.58
CA PHE A 57 2.57 7.13 -0.98
C PHE A 57 2.42 7.70 -2.38
N TYR A 58 3.05 8.84 -2.63
CA TYR A 58 3.15 9.39 -3.97
C TYR A 58 4.58 9.71 -4.38
N HIS A 59 4.78 9.73 -5.69
CA HIS A 59 6.02 10.14 -6.34
C HIS A 59 5.77 11.34 -7.24
N PHE A 60 6.48 12.44 -6.99
CA PHE A 60 6.43 13.63 -7.84
C PHE A 60 7.28 13.44 -9.10
N LEU A 61 6.61 13.29 -10.25
CA LEU A 61 7.26 13.05 -11.53
C LEU A 61 7.90 14.32 -12.09
N VAL A 62 9.19 14.27 -12.40
CA VAL A 62 9.92 15.40 -13.03
C VAL A 62 10.42 15.03 -14.43
N GLY A 63 10.53 16.01 -15.33
CA GLY A 63 11.09 15.83 -16.68
C GLY A 63 12.62 15.91 -16.76
N THR A 64 13.32 16.06 -15.63
CA THR A 64 14.77 16.34 -15.56
C THR A 64 15.64 15.10 -15.40
N SER A 65 15.06 13.90 -15.39
CA SER A 65 15.81 12.64 -15.30
C SER A 65 15.18 11.53 -16.15
N SER A 66 15.51 10.24 -15.93
CA SER A 66 14.86 9.12 -16.66
C SER A 66 13.70 8.56 -15.84
N PRO A 67 12.54 8.25 -16.46
CA PRO A 67 11.37 7.74 -15.75
C PRO A 67 11.63 6.39 -15.08
N GLU A 68 12.49 5.55 -15.66
CA GLU A 68 12.86 4.25 -15.10
C GLU A 68 13.62 4.38 -13.78
N THR A 69 14.51 5.37 -13.69
CA THR A 69 15.26 5.63 -12.46
C THR A 69 14.39 6.25 -11.38
N GLN A 70 13.39 7.06 -11.77
CA GLN A 70 12.37 7.58 -10.87
C GLN A 70 11.48 6.47 -10.31
N ALA A 71 11.04 5.53 -11.16
CA ALA A 71 10.29 4.35 -10.74
C ALA A 71 11.08 3.50 -9.73
N HIS A 72 12.37 3.31 -9.96
CA HIS A 72 13.29 2.65 -9.00
C HIS A 72 13.38 3.38 -7.67
N ASN A 73 13.51 4.71 -7.69
CA ASN A 73 13.58 5.52 -6.48
C ASN A 73 12.29 5.38 -5.67
N PHE A 74 11.13 5.50 -6.34
CA PHE A 74 9.83 5.35 -5.71
C PHE A 74 9.63 3.95 -5.12
N TYR A 75 9.85 2.89 -5.91
CA TYR A 75 9.74 1.51 -5.43
C TYR A 75 10.62 1.25 -4.21
N ASN A 76 11.90 1.60 -4.25
CA ASN A 76 12.81 1.38 -3.13
C ASN A 76 12.44 2.16 -1.88
N ALA A 77 11.75 3.31 -2.01
CA ALA A 77 11.31 4.10 -0.88
C ALA A 77 10.12 3.47 -0.13
N ILE A 78 9.28 2.68 -0.82
CA ILE A 78 7.99 2.20 -0.29
C ILE A 78 7.88 0.67 -0.14
N LYS A 79 8.72 -0.12 -0.82
CA LYS A 79 8.61 -1.59 -0.91
C LYS A 79 8.53 -2.33 0.42
N ASP A 80 9.19 -1.81 1.46
CA ASP A 80 9.26 -2.42 2.79
C ASP A 80 8.22 -1.83 3.77
N LYS A 81 7.22 -1.11 3.27
CA LYS A 81 6.17 -0.47 4.08
C LYS A 81 4.85 -1.21 3.96
N SER A 82 4.07 -1.19 5.04
CA SER A 82 2.65 -1.60 5.01
C SER A 82 1.86 -0.46 4.37
N ILE A 83 1.34 -0.71 3.18
CA ILE A 83 0.61 0.28 2.37
C ILE A 83 -0.88 -0.09 2.39
N ASP A 84 -1.75 0.89 2.67
CA ASP A 84 -3.21 0.70 2.71
C ASP A 84 -3.91 1.32 1.49
N LEU A 85 -3.28 2.29 0.83
CA LEU A 85 -3.83 3.04 -0.31
C LEU A 85 -2.96 2.82 -1.56
N ILE A 86 -3.58 2.81 -2.74
CA ILE A 86 -2.87 2.60 -4.00
C ILE A 86 -1.78 3.68 -4.17
N PRO A 87 -0.51 3.32 -4.43
CA PRO A 87 0.55 4.28 -4.72
C PRO A 87 0.18 5.20 -5.88
N MET A 88 0.53 6.48 -5.78
CA MET A 88 0.15 7.50 -6.76
C MET A 88 1.35 8.04 -7.52
N LEU A 89 1.25 8.06 -8.84
CA LEU A 89 2.14 8.82 -9.68
C LEU A 89 1.59 10.24 -9.83
N ASP A 90 2.29 11.22 -9.28
CA ASP A 90 1.93 12.62 -9.35
C ASP A 90 2.49 13.21 -10.66
N ILE A 91 1.57 13.60 -11.55
CA ILE A 91 1.85 14.07 -12.90
C ILE A 91 1.31 15.49 -13.07
N GLU A 92 2.16 16.49 -12.87
CA GLU A 92 1.78 17.89 -12.96
C GLU A 92 2.76 18.78 -13.74
N VAL A 93 3.83 18.18 -14.28
CA VAL A 93 4.84 18.88 -15.08
C VAL A 93 4.68 18.53 -16.57
N ASN A 94 4.40 19.52 -17.40
CA ASN A 94 4.22 19.33 -18.85
C ASN A 94 5.54 19.50 -19.61
N PHE A 95 5.82 18.61 -20.56
CA PHE A 95 6.98 18.65 -21.45
C PHE A 95 6.75 17.79 -22.69
N ASP A 96 7.57 18.01 -23.73
CA ASP A 96 7.52 17.22 -24.96
C ASP A 96 7.85 15.75 -24.67
N GLY A 97 6.95 14.85 -25.10
CA GLY A 97 7.08 13.42 -24.85
C GLY A 97 6.52 12.93 -23.51
N LEU A 98 5.81 13.76 -22.75
CA LEU A 98 5.20 13.40 -21.45
C LEU A 98 4.48 12.03 -21.45
N VAL A 99 3.66 11.74 -22.46
CA VAL A 99 2.90 10.49 -22.53
C VAL A 99 3.81 9.26 -22.59
N ASP A 100 4.82 9.25 -23.47
CA ASP A 100 5.80 8.15 -23.53
C ASP A 100 6.57 8.03 -22.21
N TYR A 101 6.92 9.18 -21.62
CA TYR A 101 7.65 9.25 -20.37
C TYR A 101 6.89 8.63 -19.20
N VAL A 102 5.59 8.94 -19.06
CA VAL A 102 4.70 8.35 -18.05
C VAL A 102 4.51 6.86 -18.28
N GLU A 103 4.29 6.43 -19.53
CA GLU A 103 4.14 5.02 -19.88
C GLU A 103 5.37 4.20 -19.47
N ARG A 104 6.57 4.73 -19.73
CA ARG A 104 7.84 4.11 -19.32
C ARG A 104 8.02 4.04 -17.81
N PHE A 105 7.60 5.08 -17.07
CA PHE A 105 7.61 5.03 -15.59
C PHE A 105 6.71 3.89 -15.10
N ILE A 106 5.46 3.84 -15.57
CA ILE A 106 4.47 2.87 -15.10
C ILE A 106 4.92 1.45 -15.44
N ASN A 107 5.40 1.21 -16.67
CA ASN A 107 5.91 -0.09 -17.07
C ASN A 107 7.07 -0.53 -16.18
N ARG A 108 8.02 0.38 -15.91
CA ARG A 108 9.13 0.05 -15.02
C ARG A 108 8.68 -0.23 -13.59
N PHE A 109 7.73 0.54 -13.07
CA PHE A 109 7.21 0.31 -11.71
C PHE A 109 6.51 -1.06 -11.58
N LYS A 110 5.77 -1.48 -12.61
CA LYS A 110 5.15 -2.81 -12.71
C LYS A 110 6.17 -3.95 -12.87
N GLU A 111 7.30 -3.73 -13.53
CA GLU A 111 8.38 -4.71 -13.60
C GLU A 111 9.07 -4.91 -12.25
N LEU A 112 9.16 -3.85 -11.45
CA LEU A 112 9.83 -3.87 -10.16
C LEU A 112 8.96 -4.39 -9.02
N SER A 113 7.64 -4.34 -9.19
CA SER A 113 6.69 -4.61 -8.12
C SER A 113 5.38 -5.16 -8.65
N ASN A 114 4.70 -5.97 -7.83
CA ASN A 114 3.31 -6.36 -8.06
C ASN A 114 2.31 -5.31 -7.52
N MET A 115 2.77 -4.09 -7.21
CA MET A 115 1.91 -3.05 -6.64
C MET A 115 1.02 -2.44 -7.74
N GLN A 116 -0.23 -2.15 -7.38
CA GLN A 116 -1.06 -1.25 -8.19
C GLN A 116 -0.46 0.16 -8.20
N ILE A 117 -0.83 0.96 -9.19
CA ILE A 117 -0.49 2.38 -9.26
C ILE A 117 -1.68 3.17 -9.79
N GLY A 118 -1.93 4.35 -9.23
CA GLY A 118 -2.91 5.33 -9.72
C GLY A 118 -2.22 6.59 -10.20
N ILE A 119 -3.00 7.51 -10.75
CA ILE A 119 -2.52 8.81 -11.23
C ILE A 119 -3.12 9.91 -10.36
N TYR A 120 -2.25 10.80 -9.90
CA TYR A 120 -2.62 12.10 -9.39
C TYR A 120 -2.31 13.18 -10.42
N THR A 121 -3.24 14.10 -10.62
CA THR A 121 -3.06 15.32 -11.41
C THR A 121 -4.21 16.31 -11.14
N TYR A 122 -4.27 17.44 -11.82
CA TYR A 122 -5.36 18.42 -11.69
C TYR A 122 -6.20 18.57 -12.97
N THR A 123 -7.44 19.04 -12.84
CA THR A 123 -8.43 19.10 -13.94
C THR A 123 -7.88 19.72 -15.23
N GLY A 124 -7.15 20.84 -15.13
CA GLY A 124 -6.57 21.52 -16.30
C GLY A 124 -5.47 20.72 -17.00
N PHE A 125 -4.74 19.89 -16.25
CA PHE A 125 -3.60 19.13 -16.75
C PHE A 125 -4.01 17.88 -17.55
N LEU A 126 -5.18 17.31 -17.28
CA LEU A 126 -5.67 16.08 -17.94
C LEU A 126 -5.59 16.15 -19.48
N SER A 127 -5.79 17.33 -20.06
CA SER A 127 -5.66 17.55 -21.51
C SER A 127 -4.26 17.21 -22.06
N ASN A 128 -3.20 17.38 -21.27
CA ASN A 128 -1.82 17.06 -21.64
C ASN A 128 -1.58 15.55 -21.75
N LEU A 129 -2.41 14.73 -21.10
CA LEU A 129 -2.36 13.26 -21.17
C LEU A 129 -3.01 12.70 -22.44
N LYS A 130 -3.65 13.55 -23.26
CA LYS A 130 -4.18 13.20 -24.59
C LYS A 130 -5.13 11.98 -24.57
N GLY A 131 -5.91 11.83 -23.50
CA GLY A 131 -6.85 10.72 -23.32
C GLY A 131 -6.20 9.36 -23.03
N LYS A 132 -4.93 9.33 -22.59
CA LYS A 132 -4.23 8.12 -22.17
C LYS A 132 -4.38 7.85 -20.67
N PHE A 133 -4.11 6.62 -20.25
CA PHE A 133 -4.09 6.20 -18.85
C PHE A 133 -5.47 6.21 -18.15
N THR A 134 -6.56 6.20 -18.91
CA THR A 134 -7.94 6.15 -18.38
C THR A 134 -8.24 4.82 -17.68
N GLU A 135 -7.42 3.79 -17.92
CA GLU A 135 -7.44 2.51 -17.22
C GLU A 135 -6.90 2.57 -15.79
N TYR A 136 -6.18 3.65 -15.42
CA TYR A 136 -5.71 3.86 -14.06
C TYR A 136 -6.69 4.72 -13.27
N LEU A 137 -6.77 4.46 -11.97
CA LEU A 137 -7.59 5.25 -11.06
C LEU A 137 -7.03 6.67 -10.93
N LEU A 138 -7.94 7.64 -10.83
CA LEU A 138 -7.61 9.06 -10.78
C LEU A 138 -7.86 9.65 -9.39
N TRP A 139 -6.84 10.28 -8.83
CA TRP A 139 -6.96 11.27 -7.77
C TRP A 139 -6.79 12.66 -8.40
N GLU A 140 -7.89 13.43 -8.47
CA GLU A 140 -7.93 14.70 -9.19
C GLU A 140 -7.93 15.89 -8.23
N ALA A 141 -7.05 16.86 -8.46
CA ALA A 141 -7.09 18.14 -7.79
C ALA A 141 -7.99 19.15 -8.52
N ASN A 142 -8.90 19.77 -7.77
CA ASN A 142 -9.73 20.90 -8.20
C ASN A 142 -10.15 21.72 -6.97
N TYR A 143 -9.46 22.83 -6.71
CA TYR A 143 -9.62 23.59 -5.46
C TYR A 143 -10.88 24.46 -5.44
N ASN A 144 -12.03 23.80 -5.29
CA ASN A 144 -13.36 24.42 -5.32
C ASN A 144 -14.09 24.36 -3.97
N ASP A 145 -13.43 23.84 -2.93
CA ASP A 145 -13.94 23.66 -1.57
C ASP A 145 -15.25 22.83 -1.49
N LYS A 146 -15.55 22.06 -2.55
CA LYS A 146 -16.76 21.23 -2.69
C LYS A 146 -16.34 19.79 -3.06
N PRO A 147 -16.19 18.89 -2.08
CA PRO A 147 -15.89 17.49 -2.33
C PRO A 147 -16.77 16.88 -3.43
N TRP A 148 -16.17 16.08 -4.32
CA TRP A 148 -16.79 15.46 -5.49
C TRP A 148 -17.44 16.37 -6.55
N ASN A 149 -17.29 17.70 -6.48
CA ASN A 149 -17.83 18.61 -7.49
C ASN A 149 -16.80 18.93 -8.60
N LEU A 150 -16.49 17.98 -9.48
CA LEU A 150 -15.57 18.18 -10.61
C LEU A 150 -16.28 18.02 -11.96
N PRO A 151 -15.72 18.56 -13.06
CA PRO A 151 -16.16 18.24 -14.41
C PRO A 151 -16.02 16.74 -14.70
N SER A 152 -16.96 16.18 -15.47
CA SER A 152 -16.86 14.80 -15.93
C SER A 152 -15.68 14.62 -16.88
N ASN A 153 -14.97 13.51 -16.73
CA ASN A 153 -13.92 13.06 -17.66
C ASN A 153 -13.97 11.53 -17.83
N SER A 154 -13.06 10.96 -18.61
CA SER A 154 -13.06 9.52 -18.95
C SER A 154 -12.35 8.62 -17.93
N TYR A 155 -11.81 9.19 -16.84
CA TYR A 155 -11.10 8.43 -15.81
C TYR A 155 -12.06 7.92 -14.72
N THR A 156 -11.64 6.88 -14.02
CA THR A 156 -12.33 6.44 -12.80
C THR A 156 -11.83 7.26 -11.62
N LEU A 157 -12.63 8.24 -11.18
CA LEU A 157 -12.29 9.11 -10.05
C LEU A 157 -12.43 8.37 -8.70
N VAL A 158 -11.34 8.33 -7.94
CA VAL A 158 -11.27 7.71 -6.61
C VAL A 158 -10.88 8.67 -5.49
N GLY A 159 -10.35 9.83 -5.85
CA GLY A 159 -9.98 10.88 -4.92
C GLY A 159 -10.20 12.27 -5.49
N HIS A 160 -10.59 13.21 -4.65
CA HIS A 160 -10.68 14.63 -4.99
C HIS A 160 -9.87 15.44 -3.96
N GLN A 161 -8.78 16.08 -4.39
CA GLN A 161 -8.13 17.13 -3.60
C GLN A 161 -8.90 18.43 -3.82
N TYR A 162 -9.77 18.74 -2.87
CA TYR A 162 -10.76 19.81 -3.03
C TYR A 162 -10.30 21.15 -2.44
N THR A 163 -9.20 21.16 -1.66
CA THR A 163 -8.61 22.38 -1.12
C THR A 163 -7.14 22.16 -0.73
N GLU A 164 -6.28 23.13 -1.07
CA GLU A 164 -4.88 23.24 -0.61
C GLU A 164 -4.76 24.10 0.67
N LYS A 165 -5.88 24.65 1.14
CA LYS A 165 -5.94 25.67 2.21
C LYS A 165 -6.58 25.13 3.49
N GLY A 166 -6.66 23.81 3.62
CA GLY A 166 -7.26 23.16 4.77
C GLY A 166 -6.57 23.55 6.08
N LYS A 167 -7.36 23.59 7.15
CA LYS A 167 -6.88 23.72 8.53
C LYS A 167 -7.18 22.41 9.23
N VAL A 168 -6.14 21.65 9.54
CA VAL A 168 -6.21 20.33 10.18
C VAL A 168 -5.42 20.40 11.48
N ASP A 169 -6.05 20.02 12.61
CA ASP A 169 -5.33 20.04 13.90
C ASP A 169 -4.13 19.10 13.86
N GLY A 170 -3.02 19.55 14.46
CA GLY A 170 -1.74 18.85 14.41
C GLY A 170 -0.84 19.19 13.23
N ILE A 171 -1.31 19.95 12.23
CA ILE A 171 -0.49 20.45 11.12
C ILE A 171 -0.36 21.98 11.24
N THR A 172 0.89 22.47 11.20
CA THR A 172 1.13 23.91 11.21
C THR A 172 0.89 24.49 9.82
N GLY A 173 0.12 25.58 9.72
CA GLY A 173 -0.11 26.27 8.45
C GLY A 173 -1.34 25.76 7.72
N VAL A 174 -1.21 25.48 6.42
CA VAL A 174 -2.27 24.88 5.60
C VAL A 174 -1.92 23.44 5.25
N CYS A 175 -2.94 22.67 4.91
CA CYS A 175 -2.81 21.28 4.49
C CYS A 175 -3.69 21.03 3.28
N ASP A 176 -3.20 20.18 2.39
CA ASP A 176 -3.99 19.62 1.31
C ASP A 176 -5.01 18.65 1.89
N VAL A 177 -6.28 18.82 1.52
CA VAL A 177 -7.40 18.02 2.04
C VAL A 177 -8.16 17.39 0.89
N ASN A 178 -8.47 16.12 1.11
CA ASN A 178 -8.99 15.21 0.12
C ASN A 178 -10.24 14.51 0.62
N GLU A 179 -11.07 14.08 -0.31
CA GLU A 179 -12.09 13.07 -0.07
C GLU A 179 -11.82 11.89 -1.01
N PHE A 180 -11.77 10.68 -0.44
CA PHE A 180 -11.54 9.44 -1.19
C PHE A 180 -12.71 8.47 -1.05
N ASN A 181 -13.01 7.70 -2.10
CA ASN A 181 -13.91 6.55 -2.01
C ASN A 181 -13.11 5.26 -1.81
N ASP A 182 -13.79 4.14 -1.53
CA ASP A 182 -13.12 2.87 -1.20
C ASP A 182 -12.31 2.27 -2.35
N GLY A 183 -12.49 2.74 -3.59
CA GLY A 183 -11.66 2.34 -4.73
C GLY A 183 -10.18 2.74 -4.59
N ILE A 184 -9.86 3.69 -3.69
CA ILE A 184 -8.48 4.06 -3.39
C ILE A 184 -7.72 3.02 -2.57
N LEU A 185 -8.46 2.19 -1.82
CA LEU A 185 -7.87 1.25 -0.92
C LEU A 185 -7.09 0.26 -1.78
N LEU A 186 -5.82 0.03 -1.42
CA LEU A 186 -5.33 -1.32 -1.59
C LEU A 186 -6.27 -2.12 -0.72
N THR A 187 -7.26 -2.76 -1.35
CA THR A 187 -7.83 -3.93 -0.73
C THR A 187 -6.59 -4.70 -0.35
N SER A 188 -6.32 -4.87 0.95
CA SER A 188 -5.62 -6.06 1.36
C SER A 188 -6.37 -7.10 0.56
N THR A 189 -5.71 -7.70 -0.39
CA THR A 189 -6.28 -8.83 -1.09
C THR A 189 -6.21 -9.93 -0.05
N LYS A 190 -6.97 -9.73 1.05
CA LYS A 190 -7.37 -10.72 2.00
C LYS A 190 -8.01 -11.70 1.06
N GLY A 191 -7.27 -12.74 0.80
CA GLY A 191 -7.83 -13.91 0.24
C GLY A 191 -9.00 -14.35 1.10
N GLU A 192 -9.81 -15.18 0.52
CA GLU A 192 -10.87 -15.86 1.24
C GLU A 192 -10.34 -17.22 1.69
N TRP A 193 -10.60 -17.56 2.95
CA TRP A 193 -10.51 -18.95 3.39
C TRP A 193 -11.66 -19.70 2.72
N ILE A 194 -11.33 -20.63 1.84
CA ILE A 194 -12.29 -21.55 1.23
C ILE A 194 -12.20 -22.88 1.95
N GLN A 195 -13.35 -23.42 2.32
CA GLN A 195 -13.47 -24.78 2.83
C GLN A 195 -14.22 -25.65 1.81
N ASP A 196 -13.66 -26.80 1.51
CA ASP A 196 -14.35 -27.87 0.77
C ASP A 196 -14.19 -29.22 1.49
N ASP A 197 -14.59 -30.31 0.84
CA ASP A 197 -14.54 -31.67 1.38
C ASP A 197 -13.11 -32.16 1.66
N THR A 198 -12.09 -31.51 1.10
CA THR A 198 -10.67 -31.85 1.30
C THR A 198 -10.09 -31.09 2.49
N GLY A 199 -10.43 -29.81 2.65
CA GLY A 199 -9.91 -28.99 3.75
C GLY A 199 -10.07 -27.50 3.54
N TYR A 200 -9.20 -26.72 4.19
CA TYR A 200 -9.16 -25.26 4.08
C TYR A 200 -7.98 -24.83 3.21
N TRP A 201 -8.22 -23.96 2.24
CA TRP A 201 -7.18 -23.28 1.46
C TRP A 201 -7.45 -21.78 1.41
N TYR A 202 -6.42 -21.01 1.10
CA TYR A 202 -6.53 -19.55 1.06
C TYR A 202 -6.39 -19.06 -0.37
N LYS A 203 -7.46 -18.45 -0.88
CA LYS A 203 -7.53 -17.95 -2.25
C LYS A 203 -7.29 -16.45 -2.25
N HIS A 204 -6.14 -16.01 -2.75
CA HIS A 204 -5.87 -14.60 -2.95
C HIS A 204 -6.90 -13.95 -3.89
N SER A 205 -7.06 -12.63 -3.82
CA SER A 205 -8.08 -11.95 -4.64
C SER A 205 -7.80 -12.02 -6.15
N ASP A 206 -6.55 -12.22 -6.55
CA ASP A 206 -6.16 -12.44 -7.94
C ASP A 206 -6.45 -13.87 -8.41
N GLY A 207 -7.00 -14.71 -7.53
CA GLY A 207 -7.33 -16.12 -7.76
C GLY A 207 -6.18 -17.08 -7.51
N SER A 208 -4.97 -16.58 -7.20
CA SER A 208 -3.83 -17.42 -6.85
C SER A 208 -3.93 -17.97 -5.41
N TYR A 209 -3.07 -18.93 -5.07
CA TYR A 209 -2.99 -19.54 -3.75
C TYR A 209 -1.62 -20.19 -3.53
N VAL A 210 -1.17 -20.28 -2.28
CA VAL A 210 0.13 -20.82 -1.89
C VAL A 210 0.13 -22.36 -1.89
N LYS A 211 1.26 -22.97 -2.28
CA LYS A 211 1.51 -24.42 -2.25
C LYS A 211 2.94 -24.72 -1.80
N CYS A 212 3.11 -25.77 -1.01
CA CYS A 212 4.41 -26.19 -0.47
C CYS A 212 5.19 -25.07 0.22
N ASP A 213 4.51 -24.07 0.78
CA ASP A 213 5.17 -22.89 1.33
C ASP A 213 4.36 -22.26 2.47
N TRP A 214 5.03 -21.36 3.17
CA TRP A 214 4.51 -20.57 4.27
C TRP A 214 3.72 -19.36 3.78
N GLU A 215 2.67 -19.00 4.51
CA GLU A 215 2.00 -17.70 4.33
C GLU A 215 1.56 -17.13 5.68
N LYS A 216 1.72 -15.81 5.84
CA LYS A 216 1.24 -15.09 7.02
C LYS A 216 -0.08 -14.41 6.70
N ILE A 217 -1.16 -14.90 7.31
CA ILE A 217 -2.53 -14.45 7.06
C ILE A 217 -3.09 -13.90 8.37
N ASP A 218 -3.51 -12.63 8.35
CA ASP A 218 -4.08 -11.93 9.53
C ASP A 218 -3.20 -12.01 10.79
N GLY A 219 -1.88 -11.95 10.61
CA GLY A 219 -0.91 -11.94 11.70
C GLY A 219 -0.41 -13.32 12.13
N GLU A 220 -1.00 -14.39 11.61
CA GLU A 220 -0.71 -15.78 11.99
C GLU A 220 -0.03 -16.53 10.85
N TRP A 221 0.90 -17.44 11.17
CA TRP A 221 1.60 -18.26 10.19
C TRP A 221 0.85 -19.56 9.90
N TYR A 222 0.74 -19.88 8.62
CA TYR A 222 0.20 -21.13 8.08
C TYR A 222 1.21 -21.74 7.11
N TYR A 223 1.15 -23.05 6.93
CA TYR A 223 1.87 -23.75 5.86
C TYR A 223 0.88 -24.49 4.98
N PHE A 224 1.08 -24.44 3.66
CA PHE A 224 0.19 -25.07 2.70
C PHE A 224 0.86 -26.27 2.03
N ASP A 225 0.10 -27.36 1.88
CA ASP A 225 0.59 -28.59 1.25
C ASP A 225 0.77 -28.44 -0.28
N TYR A 226 1.13 -29.53 -0.96
CA TYR A 226 1.35 -29.53 -2.42
C TYR A 226 0.09 -29.29 -3.25
N LYS A 227 -1.10 -29.41 -2.65
CA LYS A 227 -2.38 -29.08 -3.28
C LYS A 227 -2.87 -27.69 -2.90
N GLY A 228 -2.28 -27.06 -1.89
CA GLY A 228 -2.62 -25.72 -1.41
C GLY A 228 -3.56 -25.71 -0.22
N TYR A 229 -3.74 -26.83 0.48
CA TYR A 229 -4.54 -26.87 1.72
C TYR A 229 -3.64 -26.62 2.93
N ARG A 230 -4.15 -25.87 3.92
CA ARG A 230 -3.40 -25.56 5.13
C ARG A 230 -3.12 -26.85 5.91
N VAL A 231 -1.90 -26.96 6.44
CA VAL A 231 -1.48 -28.06 7.29
C VAL A 231 -2.01 -27.87 8.71
N THR A 232 -2.39 -28.98 9.34
CA THR A 232 -2.70 -29.07 10.77
C THR A 232 -1.91 -30.23 11.36
N GLY A 233 -1.54 -30.15 12.64
CA GLY A 233 -0.73 -31.15 13.31
C GLY A 233 0.77 -30.97 13.06
N TRP A 234 1.53 -32.05 13.20
CA TRP A 234 2.98 -32.05 13.05
C TRP A 234 3.42 -31.99 11.59
N LEU A 235 4.41 -31.15 11.31
CA LEU A 235 5.07 -31.03 10.01
C LEU A 235 6.59 -31.08 10.20
N HIS A 236 7.23 -32.04 9.55
CA HIS A 236 8.68 -32.06 9.39
C HIS A 236 9.04 -31.45 8.03
N LEU A 237 9.73 -30.31 8.03
CA LEU A 237 10.22 -29.68 6.81
C LEU A 237 11.65 -30.15 6.52
N THR A 238 11.80 -30.93 5.45
CA THR A 238 13.11 -31.46 5.04
C THR A 238 14.03 -30.39 4.44
N SER A 239 13.48 -29.26 3.98
CA SER A 239 14.24 -28.16 3.38
C SER A 239 15.17 -27.48 4.39
N ASN A 240 14.77 -27.42 5.66
CA ASN A 240 15.56 -26.87 6.77
C ASN A 240 15.83 -27.89 7.88
N ASN A 241 15.31 -29.13 7.75
CA ASN A 241 15.42 -30.20 8.73
C ASN A 241 14.89 -29.79 10.12
N GLN A 242 13.71 -29.15 10.13
CA GLN A 242 13.05 -28.65 11.34
C GLN A 242 11.61 -29.17 11.46
N ASP A 243 11.16 -29.31 12.71
CA ASP A 243 9.79 -29.73 13.05
C ASP A 243 8.96 -28.54 13.51
N TYR A 244 7.70 -28.51 13.07
CA TYR A 244 6.69 -27.50 13.41
C TYR A 244 5.39 -28.17 13.81
N TYR A 245 4.56 -27.44 14.57
CA TYR A 245 3.21 -27.88 14.91
C TYR A 245 2.19 -26.80 14.56
N PHE A 246 1.07 -27.22 13.96
CA PHE A 246 -0.05 -26.35 13.62
C PHE A 246 -1.31 -26.80 14.39
N TYR A 247 -2.02 -25.85 15.01
CA TYR A 247 -3.27 -26.12 15.72
C TYR A 247 -4.39 -26.58 14.77
N SER A 248 -5.55 -26.95 15.30
CA SER A 248 -6.70 -27.37 14.48
C SER A 248 -7.24 -26.28 13.56
N ASP A 249 -7.03 -25.01 13.91
CA ASP A 249 -7.32 -23.86 13.05
C ASP A 249 -6.19 -23.52 12.06
N GLY A 250 -5.13 -24.34 12.01
CA GLY A 250 -4.03 -24.22 11.06
C GLY A 250 -2.94 -23.21 11.46
N LYS A 251 -3.07 -22.52 12.59
CA LYS A 251 -2.05 -21.56 13.04
C LYS A 251 -0.83 -22.31 13.58
N MET A 252 0.35 -21.84 13.22
CA MET A 252 1.62 -22.36 13.72
C MET A 252 1.75 -22.07 15.22
N ALA A 253 2.16 -23.07 16.00
CA ALA A 253 2.57 -22.88 17.38
C ALA A 253 3.91 -22.14 17.43
N HIS A 254 3.99 -21.06 18.22
CA HIS A 254 5.22 -20.31 18.47
C HIS A 254 5.18 -19.68 19.86
N ASP A 255 6.35 -19.37 20.41
CA ASP A 255 6.52 -18.76 21.74
C ASP A 255 5.74 -19.48 22.87
N CYS A 256 5.66 -20.82 22.80
CA CYS A 256 4.83 -21.62 23.70
C CYS A 256 5.43 -22.99 24.02
N GLU A 257 4.86 -23.65 25.03
CA GLU A 257 5.13 -25.06 25.35
C GLU A 257 3.85 -25.87 25.23
N LEU A 258 3.92 -27.05 24.59
CA LEU A 258 2.79 -27.94 24.40
C LEU A 258 3.05 -29.30 25.05
N TRP A 259 2.02 -29.81 25.74
CA TRP A 259 1.99 -31.12 26.41
C TRP A 259 3.13 -31.38 27.41
N GLY A 260 3.84 -30.35 27.86
CA GLY A 260 5.03 -30.49 28.71
C GLY A 260 6.16 -31.32 28.09
N THR A 261 6.14 -31.52 26.76
CA THR A 261 7.11 -32.35 26.02
C THR A 261 7.81 -31.57 24.91
N TYR A 262 7.21 -30.47 24.44
CA TYR A 262 7.78 -29.66 23.37
C TYR A 262 7.71 -28.17 23.69
N LYS A 263 8.78 -27.46 23.33
CA LYS A 263 8.87 -26.00 23.33
C LYS A 263 9.02 -25.49 21.90
N PHE A 264 8.32 -24.42 21.57
CA PHE A 264 8.32 -23.77 20.27
C PHE A 264 8.91 -22.37 20.42
N ASP A 265 9.93 -22.04 19.63
CA ASP A 265 10.54 -20.70 19.63
C ASP A 265 9.66 -19.68 18.87
N SER A 266 10.15 -18.44 18.73
CA SER A 266 9.45 -17.36 18.03
C SER A 266 9.28 -17.59 16.52
N ASN A 267 10.00 -18.56 15.96
CA ASN A 267 9.88 -19.00 14.57
C ASN A 267 9.07 -20.30 14.45
N GLY A 268 8.52 -20.80 15.57
CA GLY A 268 7.73 -22.02 15.65
C GLY A 268 8.52 -23.32 15.55
N VAL A 269 9.85 -23.26 15.66
CA VAL A 269 10.68 -24.46 15.60
C VAL A 269 10.53 -25.24 16.90
N ALA A 270 10.15 -26.51 16.78
CA ALA A 270 9.92 -27.40 17.91
C ALA A 270 11.24 -27.97 18.46
N THR A 271 11.40 -27.92 19.77
CA THR A 271 12.46 -28.63 20.51
C THR A 271 11.80 -29.51 21.57
N LYS A 272 12.20 -30.78 21.64
CA LYS A 272 11.75 -31.68 22.69
C LYS A 272 12.43 -31.33 24.01
N ILE A 273 11.64 -31.23 25.08
CA ILE A 273 12.11 -30.94 26.46
C ILE A 273 12.04 -32.18 27.35
#